data_AF-A0A518GYQ2-F1
#
_entry.id   AF-A0A518GYQ2-F1
#
_cell.length_a   1.000
_cell.length_b   1.000
_cell.length_c   1.000
_cell.angle_alpha   90.00
_cell.angle_beta   90.00
_cell.angle_gamma   90.00
#
_symmetry.space_group_name_H-M   'P 1'
#
loop_
_entity.id
_entity.type
_entity.pdbx_description
1 polymer ?
#
loop_
_entity_poly.entity_id
_entity_poly.type
_entity_poly.pdbx_seq_one_letter_code
_entity_poly.pdbx_strand_id
1 'polypeptide(L)'
;MEPLRQGVREHFGGFDRGVAEGLAIRRDHGSAHMSDDFRRELESLGMESAPGFVREPRGDGRAERFIRTPEEQLLWIRAFATVAELSEALREFKHT
;
A
#
# COMPACT_ATOMS: atom_id res chain seq x y z
N MET A 1 -5.50 -4.54 7.44
CA MET A 1 -5.39 -5.03 6.05
C MET A 1 -6.16 -4.20 5.03
N GLU A 2 -6.91 -3.17 5.46
CA GLU A 2 -7.74 -2.33 4.58
C GLU A 2 -7.06 -1.80 3.29
N PRO A 3 -5.79 -1.34 3.30
CA PRO A 3 -5.14 -0.83 2.08
C PRO A 3 -5.01 -1.87 0.96
N LEU A 4 -4.76 -3.14 1.33
CA LEU A 4 -4.67 -4.23 0.36
C LEU A 4 -6.02 -4.49 -0.29
N ARG A 5 -7.09 -4.54 0.52
CA ARG A 5 -8.45 -4.75 0.03
C ARG A 5 -8.91 -3.63 -0.89
N GLN A 6 -8.58 -2.39 -0.57
CA GLN A 6 -8.89 -1.23 -1.41
C GLN A 6 -8.20 -1.33 -2.77
N GLY A 7 -6.89 -1.61 -2.79
CA GLY A 7 -6.15 -1.76 -4.04
C GLY A 7 -6.67 -2.91 -4.91
N VAL A 8 -7.01 -4.05 -4.30
CA VAL A 8 -7.56 -5.20 -5.03
C VAL A 8 -8.93 -4.89 -5.61
N ARG A 9 -9.82 -4.26 -4.83
CA ARG A 9 -11.15 -3.87 -5.32
C ARG A 9 -11.07 -2.86 -6.47
N GLU A 10 -10.15 -1.90 -6.37
CA GLU A 10 -9.98 -0.87 -7.40
C GLU A 10 -9.41 -1.43 -8.71
N HIS A 11 -8.44 -2.35 -8.64
CA HIS A 11 -7.73 -2.86 -9.83
C HIS A 11 -8.28 -4.17 -10.40
N PHE A 12 -8.90 -5.02 -9.57
CA PHE A 12 -9.41 -6.33 -9.96
C PHE A 12 -10.94 -6.45 -9.81
N GLY A 13 -11.62 -5.38 -9.41
CA GLY A 13 -13.09 -5.28 -9.44
C GLY A 13 -13.84 -6.06 -8.35
N GLY A 14 -13.13 -6.69 -7.41
CA GLY A 14 -13.75 -7.52 -6.38
C GLY A 14 -12.83 -7.84 -5.21
N PHE A 15 -13.32 -8.65 -4.27
CA PHE A 15 -12.54 -9.18 -3.16
C PHE A 15 -12.88 -10.68 -2.99
N ASP A 16 -12.57 -11.46 -4.02
CA ASP A 16 -12.80 -12.90 -4.04
C ASP A 16 -11.49 -13.67 -3.91
N ARG A 17 -11.61 -14.96 -3.58
CA ARG A 17 -10.45 -15.84 -3.44
C ARG A 17 -9.76 -16.00 -4.79
N GLY A 18 -8.44 -15.77 -4.85
CA GLY A 18 -7.64 -15.88 -6.08
C GLY A 18 -7.80 -14.73 -7.08
N VAL A 19 -8.50 -13.64 -6.71
CA VAL A 19 -8.79 -12.53 -7.62
C VAL A 19 -7.53 -11.79 -8.13
N ALA A 20 -6.40 -11.94 -7.45
CA ALA A 20 -5.12 -11.35 -7.80
C ALA A 20 -4.03 -12.42 -8.02
N GLU A 21 -4.43 -13.58 -8.56
CA GLU A 21 -3.52 -14.66 -8.91
C GLU A 21 -2.41 -14.20 -9.87
N GLY A 22 -1.16 -14.54 -9.55
CA GLY A 22 0.02 -14.13 -10.32
C GLY A 22 0.51 -12.70 -10.05
N LEU A 23 -0.16 -11.93 -9.18
CA LEU A 23 0.35 -10.64 -8.74
C LEU A 23 1.39 -10.83 -7.62
N ALA A 24 2.62 -10.39 -7.87
CA ALA A 24 3.66 -10.33 -6.85
C ALA A 24 3.58 -9.01 -6.07
N ILE A 25 3.44 -9.09 -4.75
CA ILE A 25 3.53 -7.94 -3.86
C ILE A 25 4.94 -7.84 -3.29
N ARG A 26 5.60 -6.71 -3.58
CA ARG A 26 6.86 -6.35 -2.94
C ARG A 26 6.60 -5.73 -1.57
N ARG A 27 7.23 -6.26 -0.53
CA ARG A 27 7.10 -5.75 0.85
C ARG A 27 8.44 -5.60 1.55
N ASP A 28 8.47 -4.66 2.49
CA ASP A 28 9.56 -4.48 3.42
C ASP A 28 9.52 -5.54 4.54
N HIS A 29 10.47 -5.46 5.47
CA HIS A 29 10.54 -6.35 6.63
C HIS A 29 9.81 -5.79 7.85
N GLY A 30 8.87 -4.85 7.66
CA GLY A 30 8.08 -4.30 8.75
C GLY A 30 7.29 -5.40 9.46
N SER A 31 7.22 -5.35 10.79
CA SER A 31 6.55 -6.37 11.61
C SER A 31 5.07 -6.57 11.23
N ALA A 32 4.38 -5.51 10.79
CA ALA A 32 3.01 -5.57 10.28
C ALA A 32 2.91 -6.41 8.99
N HIS A 33 3.91 -6.31 8.13
CA HIS A 33 4.02 -7.04 6.87
C HIS A 33 4.50 -8.47 7.04
N MET A 34 5.08 -8.81 8.19
CA MET A 34 5.53 -10.17 8.54
C MET A 34 4.49 -10.96 9.35
N SER A 35 3.36 -10.34 9.71
CA SER A 35 2.29 -11.00 10.48
C SER A 35 1.63 -12.14 9.69
N ASP A 36 1.19 -13.17 10.41
CA ASP A 36 0.51 -14.33 9.82
C ASP A 36 -0.82 -13.96 9.17
N ASP A 37 -1.52 -12.95 9.70
CA ASP A 37 -2.77 -12.44 9.13
C ASP A 37 -2.53 -11.78 7.78
N PHE A 38 -1.39 -11.09 7.62
CA PHE A 38 -1.01 -10.55 6.32
C PHE A 38 -0.75 -11.70 5.33
N ARG A 39 0.01 -12.72 5.73
CA ARG A 39 0.33 -13.86 4.87
C ARG A 39 -0.93 -14.61 4.43
N ARG A 40 -1.85 -14.87 5.36
CA ARG A 40 -3.15 -15.51 5.07
C ARG A 40 -3.98 -14.71 4.06
N GLU A 41 -3.96 -13.37 4.14
CA GLU A 41 -4.72 -12.55 3.21
C GLU A 41 -4.13 -12.59 1.79
N LEU A 42 -2.81 -12.56 1.64
CA LEU A 42 -2.16 -12.75 0.34
C LEU A 42 -2.50 -14.11 -0.27
N GLU A 43 -2.39 -15.18 0.51
CA GLU A 43 -2.72 -16.54 0.08
C GLU A 43 -4.19 -16.64 -0.35
N SER A 44 -5.09 -16.00 0.39
CA SER A 44 -6.51 -15.96 0.02
C SER A 44 -6.73 -15.22 -1.31
N LEU A 45 -5.94 -14.19 -1.60
CA LEU A 45 -6.04 -13.40 -2.82
C LEU A 45 -5.28 -14.01 -4.02
N GLY A 46 -4.51 -15.08 -3.80
CA GLY A 46 -3.67 -15.72 -4.82
C GLY A 46 -2.37 -14.97 -5.12
N MET A 47 -1.97 -14.02 -4.27
CA MET A 47 -0.81 -13.17 -4.51
C MET A 47 0.49 -13.83 -4.06
N GLU A 48 1.56 -13.59 -4.81
CA GLU A 48 2.90 -14.02 -4.44
C GLU A 48 3.58 -12.98 -3.55
N SER A 49 4.19 -13.41 -2.44
CA SER A 49 4.97 -12.53 -1.57
C SER A 49 6.42 -12.47 -2.05
N ALA A 50 6.85 -11.30 -2.54
CA ALA A 50 8.24 -11.05 -2.92
C ALA A 50 8.90 -10.12 -1.88
N PRO A 51 9.52 -10.67 -0.81
CA PRO A 51 10.22 -9.85 0.17
C PRO A 51 11.35 -9.06 -0.51
N GLY A 52 11.46 -7.76 -0.19
CA GLY A 52 12.61 -6.96 -0.61
C GLY A 52 13.90 -7.56 -0.05
N PHE A 53 15.02 -7.44 -0.77
CA PHE A 53 16.29 -8.00 -0.27
C PHE A 53 16.80 -7.20 0.94
N VAL A 54 17.20 -7.88 2.02
CA VAL A 54 17.75 -7.25 3.24
C VAL A 54 19.02 -6.46 2.87
N ARG A 55 19.03 -5.15 3.17
CA ARG A 55 20.13 -4.17 2.94
C ARG A 55 20.29 -3.57 1.55
N GLU A 56 19.31 -3.69 0.65
CA GLU A 56 19.26 -2.81 -0.52
C GLU A 56 18.35 -1.60 -0.25
N PRO A 57 18.89 -0.36 -0.11
CA PRO A 57 18.08 0.85 0.00
C PRO A 57 17.23 1.13 -1.24
N ARG A 58 17.41 0.37 -2.35
CA ARG A 58 16.55 0.40 -3.54
C ARG A 58 15.32 -0.52 -3.44
N GLY A 59 15.24 -1.35 -2.39
CA GLY A 59 14.14 -2.28 -2.16
C GLY A 59 12.79 -1.58 -2.01
N ASP A 60 12.76 -0.46 -1.32
CA ASP A 60 11.52 0.29 -1.03
C ASP A 60 11.48 1.67 -1.73
N GLY A 61 12.53 2.03 -2.46
CA GLY A 61 12.69 3.35 -3.06
C GLY A 61 11.60 3.77 -4.05
N ARG A 62 10.75 2.86 -4.55
CA ARG A 62 9.55 3.24 -5.32
C ARG A 62 8.40 3.69 -4.42
N ALA A 63 8.14 2.97 -3.32
CA ALA A 63 7.11 3.35 -2.37
C ALA A 63 7.51 4.61 -1.62
N GLU A 64 8.78 4.72 -1.20
CA GLU A 64 9.32 5.94 -0.58
C GLU A 64 9.19 7.15 -1.50
N ARG A 65 9.54 7.02 -2.78
CA ARG A 65 9.37 8.11 -3.76
C ARG A 65 7.90 8.47 -3.98
N PHE A 66 7.02 7.47 -3.98
CA PHE A 66 5.59 7.70 -4.10
C PHE A 66 5.02 8.48 -2.91
N ILE A 67 5.46 8.17 -1.68
CA ILE A 67 5.01 8.85 -0.45
C ILE A 67 5.62 10.25 -0.33
N ARG A 68 6.85 10.47 -0.81
CA ARG A 68 7.52 11.77 -0.75
C ARG A 68 6.71 12.88 -1.43
N THR A 69 6.05 12.59 -2.55
CA THR A 69 5.28 13.60 -3.30
C THR A 69 4.12 14.20 -2.48
N PRO A 70 3.18 13.43 -1.91
CA PRO A 70 2.14 14.00 -1.04
C PRO A 70 2.71 14.57 0.26
N GLU A 71 3.80 14.03 0.82
CA GLU A 71 4.46 14.66 1.99
C GLU A 71 4.88 16.10 1.69
N GLU A 72 5.64 16.30 0.61
CA GLU A 72 6.19 17.60 0.23
C GLU A 72 5.13 18.57 -0.29
N GLN A 73 4.18 18.08 -1.11
CA GLN A 73 3.21 18.92 -1.83
C GLN A 73 1.87 19.10 -1.10
N LEU A 74 1.62 18.37 -0.02
CA LEU A 74 0.37 18.47 0.73
C LEU A 74 0.62 18.57 2.23
N LEU A 75 1.31 17.58 2.82
CA LEU A 75 1.41 17.45 4.28
C LEU A 75 2.29 18.53 4.93
N TRP A 76 3.35 18.96 4.25
CA TRP A 76 4.27 19.97 4.79
C TRP A 76 3.76 21.40 4.60
N ILE A 77 2.88 21.63 3.62
CA ILE A 77 2.40 22.98 3.27
C ILE A 77 1.00 23.29 3.81
N ARG A 78 0.26 22.28 4.29
CA ARG A 78 -1.11 22.43 4.81
C ARG A 78 -1.29 21.61 6.09
N ALA A 79 -1.79 22.28 7.14
CA ALA A 79 -2.23 21.61 8.34
C ALA A 79 -3.68 21.11 8.19
N PHE A 80 -4.00 20.00 8.86
CA PHE A 80 -5.34 19.40 8.91
C PHE A 80 -5.79 19.31 10.36
N ALA A 81 -7.05 19.65 10.64
CA ALA A 81 -7.60 19.59 11.98
C ALA A 81 -7.99 18.16 12.37
N THR A 82 -8.31 17.32 11.39
CA THR A 82 -8.71 15.93 11.61
C THR A 82 -8.09 14.96 10.60
N VAL A 83 -8.03 13.68 10.99
CA VAL A 83 -7.61 12.58 10.09
C VAL A 83 -8.58 12.42 8.91
N ALA A 84 -9.86 12.72 9.11
CA ALA A 84 -10.86 12.66 8.04
C ALA A 84 -10.58 13.70 6.95
N GLU A 85 -10.27 14.94 7.34
CA GLU A 85 -9.88 16.01 6.40
C GLU A 85 -8.59 15.65 5.64
N LEU A 86 -7.59 15.10 6.34
CA LEU A 86 -6.37 14.61 5.71
C LEU A 86 -6.67 13.51 4.68
N SER A 87 -7.51 12.54 5.06
CA SER A 87 -7.88 11.42 4.18
C SER A 87 -8.58 11.90 2.91
N GLU A 88 -9.44 12.91 3.03
CA GLU A 88 -10.13 13.48 1.87
C GLU A 88 -9.17 14.25 0.96
N ALA A 89 -8.32 15.09 1.53
CA ALA A 89 -7.31 15.82 0.76
C ALA A 89 -6.33 14.88 0.03
N LEU A 90 -5.97 13.75 0.63
CA LEU A 90 -5.16 12.72 -0.05
C LEU A 90 -5.90 12.05 -1.21
N ARG A 91 -7.23 11.86 -1.11
CA ARG A 91 -8.04 11.35 -2.23
C ARG A 91 -8.12 12.36 -3.36
N GLU A 92 -8.37 13.63 -3.05
CA GLU A 92 -8.36 14.71 -4.06
C GLU A 92 -6.98 14.80 -4.74
N PHE A 93 -5.90 14.73 -3.96
CA PHE A 93 -4.53 14.76 -4.48
C PHE A 93 -4.23 13.61 -5.45
N LYS A 94 -4.78 12.41 -5.22
CA LYS A 94 -4.65 11.26 -6.14
C LYS A 94 -5.24 11.57 -7.54
N HIS A 95 -6.19 12.49 -7.64
CA HIS A 95 -6.84 12.88 -8.90
C HIS A 95 -6.21 14.13 -9.55
N THR A 96 -5.14 14.68 -8.98
CA THR A 96 -4.40 15.85 -9.51
C THR A 96 -3.23 15.40 -10.38
#